data_AF-A0A835Z3I2-F1
#
_entry.id   AF-A0A835Z3I2-F1
#
_cell.length_a   1.000
_cell.length_b   1.000
_cell.length_c   1.000
_cell.angle_alpha   90.00
_cell.angle_beta   90.00
_cell.angle_gamma   90.00
#
_symmetry.space_group_name_H-M   'P 1'
#
loop_
_entity.id
_entity.type
_entity.pdbx_description
1 polymer ?
#
loop_
_entity_poly.entity_id
_entity_poly.type
_entity_poly.pdbx_seq_one_letter_code
_entity_poly.pdbx_strand_id
1 'polypeptide(L)'
;MKRGSAAKRNSGGASPQPLVVVDWTMALEQCGGDEEFLKELLVDLWTESSSHLEELQSTVPARNITETRNIAHTMKGAAGNLMCFALHHACLTLEKTAHEGTSTIPTEQLFEAMKDALVVIQGEMARFEEYLHKRALI
;
A
#
# COMPACT_ATOMS: atom_id res chain seq x y z
N MET A 1 -27.48 12.78 -38.87
CA MET A 1 -26.39 12.75 -37.86
C MET A 1 -26.62 13.92 -36.91
N LYS A 2 -26.66 13.84 -35.57
CA LYS A 2 -26.02 12.94 -34.60
C LYS A 2 -26.98 12.66 -33.43
N ARG A 3 -27.01 11.41 -32.97
CA ARG A 3 -27.63 10.96 -31.72
C ARG A 3 -26.69 11.37 -30.57
N GLY A 4 -27.17 12.15 -29.60
CA GLY A 4 -26.50 12.38 -28.33
C GLY A 4 -27.14 11.53 -27.26
N SER A 5 -26.64 10.31 -27.08
CA SER A 5 -27.08 9.38 -26.03
C SER A 5 -26.48 9.82 -24.69
N ALA A 6 -27.33 10.30 -23.77
CA ALA A 6 -26.96 10.55 -22.39
C ALA A 6 -26.91 9.22 -21.63
N ALA A 7 -25.74 8.61 -21.59
CA ALA A 7 -25.48 7.46 -20.74
C ALA A 7 -25.33 7.92 -19.28
N LYS A 8 -26.40 7.73 -18.52
CA LYS A 8 -26.45 7.69 -17.06
C LYS A 8 -25.33 6.76 -16.56
N ARG A 9 -24.26 7.29 -15.98
CA ARG A 9 -23.31 6.45 -15.23
C ARG A 9 -23.76 6.37 -13.78
N ASN A 10 -24.16 5.16 -13.46
CA ASN A 10 -24.67 4.70 -12.18
C ASN A 10 -23.61 4.95 -11.09
N SER A 11 -23.97 5.70 -10.05
CA SER A 11 -23.24 5.76 -8.79
C SER A 11 -23.47 4.45 -8.05
N GLY A 12 -22.62 3.46 -8.34
CA GLY A 12 -22.53 2.22 -7.57
C GLY A 12 -21.93 2.53 -6.21
N GLY A 13 -22.75 2.46 -5.16
CA GLY A 13 -22.27 2.43 -3.78
C GLY A 13 -21.31 1.27 -3.62
N ALA A 14 -20.08 1.58 -3.23
CA ALA A 14 -19.07 0.57 -2.93
C ALA A 14 -19.48 -0.14 -1.64
N SER A 15 -20.10 -1.31 -1.78
CA SER A 15 -20.06 -2.32 -0.74
C SER A 15 -18.58 -2.58 -0.40
N PRO A 16 -18.17 -2.65 0.88
CA PRO A 16 -16.80 -3.01 1.21
C PRO A 16 -16.58 -4.45 0.74
N GLN A 17 -15.94 -4.60 -0.41
CA GLN A 17 -15.39 -5.88 -0.84
C GLN A 17 -14.42 -6.33 0.27
N PRO A 18 -14.40 -7.62 0.66
CA PRO A 18 -13.36 -8.09 1.55
C PRO A 18 -12.02 -7.68 0.95
N LEU A 19 -11.26 -6.86 1.68
CA LEU A 19 -9.96 -6.40 1.23
C LEU A 19 -9.08 -7.63 1.03
N VAL A 20 -8.88 -8.00 -0.24
CA VAL A 20 -7.95 -9.06 -0.62
C VAL A 20 -6.57 -8.56 -0.25
N VAL A 21 -6.00 -9.14 0.82
CA VAL A 21 -4.67 -8.77 1.34
C VAL A 21 -3.59 -9.20 0.33
N VAL A 22 -3.71 -10.44 -0.15
CA VAL A 22 -2.88 -11.00 -1.22
C VAL A 22 -3.80 -11.74 -2.18
N ASP A 23 -3.73 -11.42 -3.47
CA ASP A 23 -4.34 -12.24 -4.51
C ASP A 23 -3.45 -13.47 -4.74
N TRP A 24 -3.77 -14.57 -4.05
CA TRP A 24 -2.96 -15.78 -4.08
C TRP A 24 -2.84 -16.38 -5.49
N THR A 25 -3.91 -16.36 -6.27
CA THR A 25 -3.91 -16.94 -7.61
C THR A 25 -2.97 -16.17 -8.51
N MET A 26 -3.07 -14.83 -8.52
CA MET A 26 -2.16 -13.99 -9.30
C MET A 26 -0.72 -14.07 -8.79
N ALA A 27 -0.51 -14.07 -7.48
CA ALA A 27 0.83 -14.14 -6.90
C ALA A 27 1.52 -15.49 -7.21
N LEU A 28 0.77 -16.59 -7.18
CA LEU A 28 1.28 -17.90 -7.56
C LEU A 28 1.61 -17.99 -9.05
N GLU A 29 0.79 -17.36 -9.91
CA GLU A 29 1.07 -17.26 -11.34
C GLU A 29 2.36 -16.48 -11.62
N GLN A 30 2.62 -15.38 -10.89
CA GLN A 30 3.89 -14.66 -10.96
C GLN A 30 5.09 -15.51 -10.54
N CYS A 31 4.88 -16.45 -9.63
CA CYS A 31 5.89 -17.42 -9.19
C CYS A 31 6.00 -18.65 -10.10
N GLY A 32 5.34 -18.67 -11.26
CA GLY A 32 5.36 -19.80 -12.19
C GLY A 32 4.71 -21.07 -11.64
N GLY A 33 3.82 -20.94 -10.64
CA GLY A 33 3.20 -22.07 -9.95
C GLY A 33 3.99 -22.61 -8.75
N ASP A 34 5.13 -22.00 -8.41
CA ASP A 34 5.94 -22.42 -7.27
C ASP A 34 5.39 -21.82 -5.96
N GLU A 35 4.75 -22.69 -5.16
CA GLU A 35 4.14 -22.29 -3.90
C GLU A 35 5.18 -22.05 -2.78
N GLU A 36 6.28 -22.79 -2.76
CA GLU A 36 7.33 -22.61 -1.74
C GLU A 36 8.02 -21.26 -1.95
N PHE A 37 8.36 -20.94 -3.21
CA PHE A 37 8.92 -19.64 -3.57
C PHE A 37 7.97 -18.49 -3.24
N LEU A 38 6.67 -18.62 -3.50
CA LEU A 38 5.69 -17.59 -3.12
C LEU A 38 5.68 -17.35 -1.60
N LYS A 39 5.75 -18.41 -0.80
CA LYS A 39 5.76 -18.29 0.67
C LYS A 39 7.00 -17.55 1.16
N GLU A 40 8.17 -17.89 0.64
CA GLU A 40 9.43 -17.19 0.94
C GLU A 40 9.31 -15.70 0.63
N LEU A 41 8.84 -15.36 -0.59
CA LEU A 41 8.65 -13.97 -1.00
C LEU A 41 7.67 -13.20 -0.11
N LEU A 42 6.60 -13.84 0.37
CA LEU A 42 5.63 -13.20 1.26
C LEU A 42 6.21 -12.93 2.65
N VAL A 43 7.05 -13.83 3.18
CA VAL A 43 7.75 -13.65 4.46
C VAL A 43 8.82 -12.56 4.33
N ASP A 44 9.58 -12.55 3.25
CA ASP A 44 10.59 -11.53 2.96
C ASP A 44 9.94 -10.14 2.85
N LEU A 45 8.84 -10.04 2.09
CA LEU A 45 8.07 -8.80 1.97
C LEU A 45 7.59 -8.29 3.33
N TRP A 46 7.04 -9.17 4.18
CA TRP A 46 6.56 -8.77 5.50
C TRP A 46 7.70 -8.30 6.39
N THR A 47 8.84 -9.00 6.37
CA THR A 47 10.02 -8.65 7.16
C THR A 47 10.56 -7.28 6.76
N GLU A 48 10.79 -7.06 5.46
CA GLU A 48 11.28 -5.78 4.94
C GLU A 48 10.29 -4.64 5.18
N SER A 49 9.00 -4.87 4.90
CA SER A 49 7.97 -3.85 5.07
C SER A 49 7.75 -3.50 6.54
N SER A 50 7.95 -4.44 7.47
CA SER A 50 7.87 -4.17 8.91
C SER A 50 9.02 -3.27 9.36
N SER A 51 10.25 -3.53 8.90
CA SER A 51 11.40 -2.66 9.16
C SER A 51 11.16 -1.24 8.64
N HIS A 52 10.67 -1.11 7.40
CA HIS A 52 10.35 0.20 6.83
C HIS A 52 9.18 0.90 7.53
N LEU A 53 8.21 0.15 8.06
CA LEU A 53 7.13 0.72 8.86
C LEU A 53 7.69 1.35 10.14
N GLU A 54 8.62 0.69 10.83
CA GLU A 54 9.29 1.26 12.00
C GLU A 54 10.06 2.56 11.65
N GLU A 55 10.75 2.57 10.52
CA GLU A 55 11.42 3.78 10.02
C GLU A 55 10.42 4.91 9.72
N LEU A 56 9.28 4.62 9.08
CA LEU A 56 8.23 5.61 8.83
C LEU A 56 7.64 6.19 10.11
N GLN A 57 7.48 5.36 11.15
CA GLN A 57 7.00 5.79 12.46
C GLN A 57 7.93 6.81 13.13
N SER A 58 9.22 6.81 12.78
CA SER A 58 10.19 7.80 13.26
C SER A 58 10.34 9.02 12.33
N THR A 59 10.31 8.82 11.01
CA THR A 59 10.59 9.87 10.02
C THR A 59 9.43 10.84 9.82
N VAL A 60 8.18 10.34 9.87
CA VAL A 60 6.98 11.18 9.71
C VAL A 60 6.87 12.22 10.85
N PRO A 61 6.98 11.87 12.14
CA PRO A 61 7.02 12.85 13.23
C PRO A 61 8.22 13.80 13.17
N ALA A 62 9.37 13.30 12.69
CA ALA A 62 10.58 14.10 12.49
C ALA A 62 10.49 15.07 11.30
N ARG A 63 9.37 15.07 10.57
CA ARG A 63 9.10 15.96 9.42
C ARG A 63 10.12 15.82 8.28
N ASN A 64 10.75 14.64 8.14
CA ASN A 64 11.74 14.37 7.11
C ASN A 64 11.07 13.88 5.81
N ILE A 65 10.59 14.84 5.01
CA ILE A 65 9.78 14.58 3.80
C ILE A 65 10.51 13.69 2.80
N THR A 66 11.78 14.00 2.50
CA THR A 66 12.61 13.24 1.56
C THR A 66 12.72 11.79 1.96
N GLU A 67 13.01 11.53 3.24
CA GLU A 67 13.17 10.17 3.74
C GLU A 67 11.84 9.42 3.77
N THR A 68 10.77 10.05 4.26
CA THR A 68 9.41 9.48 4.22
C THR A 68 9.02 9.08 2.80
N ARG A 69 9.31 9.93 1.79
CA ARG A 69 9.05 9.63 0.38
C ARG A 69 9.86 8.43 -0.12
N ASN A 70 11.15 8.37 0.22
CA ASN A 70 12.03 7.29 -0.22
C ASN A 70 11.57 5.94 0.34
N ILE A 71 11.27 5.89 1.65
CA ILE A 71 10.78 4.67 2.29
C ILE A 71 9.43 4.24 1.69
N ALA A 72 8.49 5.18 1.53
CA ALA A 72 7.20 4.91 0.90
C ALA A 72 7.34 4.38 -0.54
N HIS A 73 8.29 4.93 -1.32
CA HIS A 73 8.58 4.46 -2.68
C HIS A 73 9.07 3.01 -2.68
N THR A 74 10.00 2.66 -1.79
CA THR A 74 10.54 1.31 -1.66
C THR A 74 9.44 0.31 -1.25
N MET A 75 8.70 0.61 -0.18
CA MET A 75 7.60 -0.25 0.29
C MET A 75 6.52 -0.45 -0.78
N LYS A 76 6.16 0.59 -1.53
CA LYS A 76 5.23 0.51 -2.65
C LYS A 76 5.71 -0.48 -3.72
N GLY A 77 7.00 -0.43 -4.06
CA GLY A 77 7.60 -1.34 -5.05
C GLY A 77 7.51 -2.79 -4.61
N ALA A 78 7.92 -3.07 -3.37
CA ALA A 78 7.87 -4.40 -2.77
C ALA A 78 6.42 -4.95 -2.72
N ALA A 79 5.46 -4.15 -2.24
CA ALA A 79 4.05 -4.54 -2.18
C ALA A 79 3.42 -4.75 -3.57
N GLY A 80 3.85 -3.99 -4.57
CA GLY A 80 3.36 -4.11 -5.95
C GLY A 80 3.77 -5.41 -6.63
N ASN A 81 4.96 -5.95 -6.30
CA ASN A 81 5.46 -7.20 -6.88
C ASN A 81 4.66 -8.43 -6.44
N LEU A 82 4.05 -8.40 -5.25
CA LEU A 82 3.33 -9.54 -4.65
C LEU A 82 1.83 -9.29 -4.49
N MET A 83 1.28 -8.38 -5.30
CA MET A 83 -0.16 -8.11 -5.38
C MET A 83 -0.78 -7.70 -4.03
N CYS A 84 0.02 -7.11 -3.12
CA CYS A 84 -0.45 -6.51 -1.88
C CYS A 84 -1.05 -5.12 -2.17
N PHE A 85 -2.13 -5.09 -2.95
CA PHE A 85 -2.63 -3.85 -3.55
C PHE A 85 -3.02 -2.80 -2.52
N ALA A 86 -3.60 -3.19 -1.39
CA ALA A 86 -3.99 -2.24 -0.34
C ALA A 86 -2.75 -1.53 0.25
N LEU A 87 -1.72 -2.29 0.62
CA LEU A 87 -0.44 -1.76 1.09
C LEU A 87 0.24 -0.89 0.02
N HIS A 88 0.27 -1.38 -1.23
CA HIS A 88 0.80 -0.62 -2.37
C HIS A 88 0.11 0.74 -2.51
N HIS A 89 -1.22 0.79 -2.47
CA HIS A 89 -1.99 2.03 -2.58
C HIS A 89 -1.77 2.98 -1.40
N ALA A 90 -1.63 2.45 -0.18
CA ALA A 90 -1.32 3.25 1.00
C ALA A 90 0.08 3.88 0.89
N CYS A 91 1.08 3.10 0.50
CA CYS A 91 2.45 3.59 0.27
C CYS A 91 2.51 4.61 -0.88
N LEU A 92 1.77 4.38 -1.98
CA LEU A 92 1.65 5.35 -3.06
C LEU A 92 1.02 6.68 -2.60
N THR A 93 0.04 6.60 -1.71
CA THR A 93 -0.60 7.79 -1.14
C THR A 93 0.40 8.57 -0.30
N LEU A 94 1.14 7.90 0.59
CA LEU A 94 2.19 8.53 1.39
C LEU A 94 3.30 9.13 0.51
N GLU A 95 3.79 8.41 -0.50
CA GLU A 95 4.82 8.88 -1.44
C GLU A 95 4.37 10.15 -2.17
N LYS A 96 3.13 10.19 -2.65
CA LYS A 96 2.56 11.36 -3.34
C LYS A 96 2.39 12.54 -2.41
N THR A 97 1.93 12.30 -1.18
CA THR A 97 1.84 13.35 -0.16
C THR A 97 3.22 13.89 0.20
N ALA A 98 4.22 13.01 0.33
CA ALA A 98 5.61 13.37 0.59
C ALA A 98 6.40 13.84 -0.65
N HIS A 99 5.71 14.18 -1.75
CA HIS A 99 6.39 14.63 -2.97
C HIS A 99 6.77 16.11 -2.86
N GLU A 100 8.06 16.36 -2.63
CA GLU A 100 8.62 17.71 -2.66
C GLU A 100 8.47 18.35 -4.05
N GLY A 101 8.09 19.62 -4.08
CA GLY A 101 8.09 20.45 -5.29
C GLY A 101 6.75 20.63 -6.02
N THR A 102 5.65 20.03 -5.55
CA THR A 102 4.32 20.17 -6.20
C THR A 102 3.15 20.43 -5.26
N SER A 103 3.38 20.37 -3.94
CA SER A 103 2.28 20.45 -2.98
C SER A 103 1.76 21.87 -2.83
N THR A 104 0.50 22.09 -3.21
CA THR A 104 -0.21 23.36 -3.04
C THR A 104 -0.82 23.53 -1.64
N ILE A 105 -0.77 22.47 -0.82
CA ILE A 105 -1.34 22.49 0.53
C ILE A 105 -0.32 23.03 1.55
N PRO A 106 -0.79 23.71 2.60
CA PRO A 106 0.07 24.17 3.69
C PRO A 106 0.86 23.03 4.32
N THR A 107 2.10 23.31 4.72
CA THR A 107 3.02 22.36 5.34
C THR A 107 2.41 21.58 6.51
N GLU A 108 1.59 22.21 7.36
CA GLU A 108 0.96 21.49 8.47
C GLU A 108 -0.09 20.47 7.99
N GLN A 109 -0.88 20.82 6.97
CA GLN A 109 -1.85 19.89 6.36
C GLN A 109 -1.14 18.73 5.64
N LEU A 110 0.05 18.99 5.08
CA LEU A 110 0.91 17.95 4.52
C LEU A 110 1.29 16.92 5.60
N PHE A 111 1.74 17.39 6.76
CA PHE A 111 2.16 16.50 7.85
C PHE A 111 1.00 15.70 8.43
N GLU A 112 -0.18 16.30 8.60
CA GLU A 112 -1.37 15.56 9.01
C GLU A 112 -1.77 14.50 7.97
N ALA A 113 -1.76 14.84 6.68
CA ALA A 113 -2.03 13.87 5.62
C ALA A 113 -0.99 12.72 5.58
N MET A 114 0.28 12.99 5.89
CA MET A 114 1.30 11.94 6.00
C MET A 114 1.07 11.05 7.23
N LYS A 115 0.65 11.60 8.36
CA LYS A 115 0.25 10.81 9.54
C LYS A 115 -0.94 9.92 9.24
N ASP A 116 -1.97 10.46 8.57
CA ASP A 116 -3.14 9.69 8.17
C ASP A 116 -2.75 8.52 7.24
N ALA A 117 -1.89 8.79 6.25
CA ALA A 117 -1.40 7.75 5.35
C ALA A 117 -0.54 6.70 6.09
N LEU A 118 0.27 7.10 7.07
CA LEU A 118 1.02 6.18 7.93
C LEU A 118 0.09 5.27 8.73
N VAL A 119 -1.00 5.80 9.30
CA VAL A 119 -2.01 5.00 10.01
C VAL A 119 -2.65 3.96 9.09
N VAL A 120 -2.92 4.32 7.83
CA VAL A 120 -3.41 3.35 6.83
C VAL A 120 -2.38 2.25 6.58
N ILE A 121 -1.11 2.60 6.37
CA ILE A 121 -0.02 1.62 6.17
C ILE A 121 0.09 0.68 7.38
N GLN A 122 0.03 1.19 8.61
CA GLN A 122 0.03 0.37 9.83
C GLN A 122 -1.14 -0.63 9.83
N GLY A 123 -2.33 -0.18 9.45
CA GLY A 123 -3.51 -1.04 9.35
C GLY A 123 -3.38 -2.14 8.30
N GLU A 124 -2.84 -1.82 7.11
CA GLU A 124 -2.61 -2.82 6.08
C GLU A 124 -1.50 -3.81 6.46
N MET A 125 -0.45 -3.36 7.14
CA MET A 125 0.60 -4.24 7.67
C MET A 125 0.06 -5.21 8.72
N ALA A 126 -0.81 -4.75 9.62
CA ALA A 126 -1.47 -5.63 10.60
C ALA A 126 -2.37 -6.69 9.94
N ARG A 127 -3.10 -6.31 8.88
CA ARG A 127 -3.90 -7.28 8.09
C ARG A 127 -3.01 -8.26 7.35
N PHE A 128 -1.84 -7.82 6.88
CA PHE A 128 -0.89 -8.69 6.21
C PHE A 128 -0.29 -9.71 7.17
N GLU A 129 0.12 -9.27 8.36
CA GLU A 129 0.57 -10.15 9.43
C GLU A 129 -0.51 -11.18 9.82
N GLU A 130 -1.77 -10.75 10.01
CA GLU A 130 -2.89 -11.66 10.30
C GLU A 130 -3.10 -12.68 9.18
N TYR A 131 -2.96 -12.27 7.92
CA TYR A 131 -3.05 -13.14 6.76
C TYR A 131 -1.95 -14.22 6.75
N LEU A 132 -0.70 -13.85 7.06
CA LEU A 132 0.42 -14.78 7.13
C LEU A 132 0.25 -15.80 8.26
N HIS A 133 -0.18 -15.36 9.46
CA HIS A 133 -0.50 -16.26 10.57
C HIS A 133 -1.61 -17.25 10.22
N LYS A 134 -2.70 -16.79 9.57
CA LYS A 134 -3.80 -17.69 9.11
C LYS A 134 -3.32 -18.74 8.11
N ARG A 135 -2.23 -18.48 7.40
CA ARG A 135 -1.58 -19.41 6.47
C ARG A 135 -0.42 -20.19 7.09
N ALA A 136 -0.13 -19.99 8.37
CA ALA A 136 1.00 -20.59 9.08
C ALA A 136 2.35 -20.35 8.39
N LEU A 137 2.57 -19.12 7.89
CA LEU A 137 3.82 -18.71 7.25
C LEU A 137 4.80 -18.04 8.21
N ILE A 138 4.27 -17.48 9.32
CA ILE A 138 4.99 -16.90 10.45
C ILE A 138 4.32 -17.33 11.76
#